data_AF-A0A2M6ZDD1-F1
#
_entry.id   AF-A0A2M6ZDD1-F1
#
_cell.length_a   1.000
_cell.length_b   1.000
_cell.length_c   1.000
_cell.angle_alpha   90.00
_cell.angle_beta   90.00
_cell.angle_gamma   90.00
#
_symmetry.space_group_name_H-M   'P 1'
#
loop_
_entity.id
_entity.type
_entity.pdbx_description
1 polymer ?
#
loop_
_entity_poly.entity_id
_entity_poly.type
_entity_poly.pdbx_seq_one_letter_code
_entity_poly.pdbx_strand_id
1 'polypeptide(L)'
;MDANRNLKGRFGAMKHISLQFGLLALLAVLVLPAFTGCSSDSMSSQITLTTSQSSIPADGATTAEITATILGYDGEPVPIGTSIHFTTSRGQFTTGLPRLTVGTTDTTGTVKVYLMAPLRTTPGNANVTCQSNDVTRS
;
A
#
# COMPACT_ATOMS: atom_id res chain seq x y z
N MET A 1 60.18 -66.00 33.89
CA MET A 1 61.05 -64.84 34.07
C MET A 1 60.31 -63.59 33.61
N ASP A 2 60.01 -62.74 34.59
CA ASP A 2 59.91 -61.28 34.61
C ASP A 2 59.03 -60.45 33.65
N ALA A 3 58.21 -59.59 34.29
CA ALA A 3 58.18 -58.11 34.20
C ALA A 3 56.71 -57.59 34.16
N ASN A 4 56.03 -57.43 35.30
CA ASN A 4 55.87 -56.22 36.15
C ASN A 4 55.26 -54.95 35.49
N ARG A 5 54.34 -54.32 36.22
CA ARG A 5 53.22 -53.45 35.81
C ARG A 5 53.43 -51.95 36.10
N ASN A 6 52.58 -51.12 35.48
CA ASN A 6 52.15 -49.73 35.84
C ASN A 6 53.12 -48.58 35.47
N LEU A 7 52.69 -47.35 35.11
CA LEU A 7 51.69 -46.47 35.73
C LEU A 7 51.23 -45.33 34.78
N LYS A 8 50.00 -44.84 34.97
CA LYS A 8 49.32 -43.76 34.19
C LYS A 8 49.79 -42.34 34.60
N GLY A 9 49.73 -41.38 33.65
CA GLY A 9 48.97 -40.14 33.87
C GLY A 9 49.67 -38.76 33.82
N ARG A 10 49.35 -38.03 32.74
CA ARG A 10 48.86 -36.62 32.66
C ARG A 10 49.82 -35.43 32.84
N PHE A 11 49.49 -34.39 32.06
CA PHE A 11 49.99 -33.00 32.01
C PHE A 11 51.16 -32.71 31.06
N GLY A 12 50.89 -32.77 29.75
CA GLY A 12 51.68 -32.05 28.74
C GLY A 12 51.43 -30.55 28.88
N ALA A 13 52.46 -29.76 29.20
CA ALA A 13 53.47 -29.21 28.30
C ALA A 13 52.92 -27.98 27.55
N MET A 14 53.22 -26.75 27.98
CA MET A 14 54.46 -25.97 27.80
C MET A 14 54.31 -24.94 26.66
N LYS A 15 54.64 -23.69 27.00
CA LYS A 15 54.53 -22.44 26.24
C LYS A 15 55.27 -22.48 24.90
N HIS A 16 54.64 -22.03 23.81
CA HIS A 16 55.35 -21.28 22.75
C HIS A 16 54.40 -20.44 21.87
N ILE A 17 54.80 -19.19 21.68
CA ILE A 17 54.25 -18.19 20.77
C ILE A 17 54.40 -18.69 19.32
N SER A 18 53.35 -18.63 18.48
CA SER A 18 53.46 -18.75 17.01
C SER A 18 52.17 -18.27 16.30
N LEU A 19 52.39 -17.40 15.33
CA LEU A 19 51.46 -16.66 14.46
C LEU A 19 50.47 -17.57 13.70
N GLN A 20 49.16 -17.34 13.79
CA GLN A 20 48.20 -17.80 12.77
C GLN A 20 47.51 -16.60 12.12
N PHE A 21 47.81 -16.41 10.83
CA PHE A 21 47.15 -15.47 9.93
C PHE A 21 45.66 -15.79 9.82
N GLY A 22 44.80 -14.84 10.20
CA GLY A 22 43.36 -14.96 10.04
C GLY A 22 42.71 -13.61 10.32
N LEU A 23 42.65 -12.76 9.29
CA LEU A 23 41.95 -11.50 9.25
C LEU A 23 40.50 -11.65 9.77
N LEU A 24 40.20 -11.20 10.99
CA LEU A 24 38.83 -10.96 11.41
C LEU A 24 38.67 -9.46 11.69
N ALA A 25 37.88 -8.85 10.82
CA ALA A 25 37.85 -7.44 10.53
C ALA A 25 37.51 -6.55 11.74
N LEU A 26 38.22 -5.43 11.76
CA LEU A 26 37.99 -4.21 12.52
C LEU A 26 36.49 -3.91 12.72
N LEU A 27 36.02 -3.95 13.96
CA LEU A 27 34.70 -3.45 14.36
C LEU A 27 34.72 -1.91 14.33
N ALA A 28 34.72 -1.34 13.12
CA ALA A 28 34.51 0.09 12.91
C ALA A 28 33.02 0.38 13.04
N VAL A 29 32.58 0.76 14.25
CA VAL A 29 31.22 1.26 14.47
C VAL A 29 31.14 2.65 13.84
N LEU A 30 30.60 2.70 12.62
CA LEU A 30 30.25 3.94 11.91
C LEU A 30 28.96 4.50 12.51
N VAL A 31 29.05 5.58 13.28
CA VAL A 31 27.88 6.35 13.70
C VAL A 31 27.35 7.12 12.49
N LEU A 32 26.26 6.64 11.90
CA LEU A 32 25.53 7.37 10.86
C LEU A 32 24.88 8.63 11.49
N PRO A 33 24.91 9.80 10.84
CA PRO A 33 24.19 10.96 11.35
C PRO A 33 22.71 10.61 11.40
N ALA A 34 22.01 11.07 12.45
CA ALA A 34 20.58 10.91 12.62
C ALA A 34 19.90 11.15 11.27
N PHE A 35 19.13 10.16 10.79
CA PHE A 35 18.16 10.40 9.73
C PHE A 35 17.36 11.62 10.18
N THR A 36 17.58 12.75 9.51
CA THR A 36 16.61 13.83 9.56
C THR A 36 15.35 13.16 9.09
N GLY A 37 14.38 13.00 10.00
CA GLY A 37 13.11 12.39 9.68
C GLY A 37 12.65 13.00 8.36
N CYS A 38 12.45 12.15 7.36
CA CYS A 38 11.63 12.57 6.24
C CYS A 38 10.29 12.86 6.91
N SER A 39 10.01 14.13 7.17
CA SER A 39 8.64 14.57 7.24
C SER A 39 8.11 14.26 5.85
N SER A 40 7.61 13.04 5.67
CA SER A 40 6.45 12.83 4.82
C SER A 40 5.37 13.66 5.50
N ASP A 41 5.46 14.98 5.32
CA ASP A 41 4.33 15.86 5.41
C ASP A 41 3.35 15.16 4.50
N SER A 42 2.39 14.49 5.14
CA SER A 42 1.41 13.70 4.46
C SER A 42 0.59 14.73 3.72
N MET A 43 1.07 15.05 2.52
CA MET A 43 0.46 15.85 1.48
C MET A 43 -0.78 15.06 1.06
N SER A 44 -1.73 14.94 1.98
CA SER A 44 -2.82 13.99 1.90
C SER A 44 -3.83 14.61 0.97
N SER A 45 -3.81 14.20 -0.29
CA SER A 45 -4.90 14.53 -1.19
C SER A 45 -6.19 13.99 -0.57
N GLN A 46 -7.26 14.77 -0.62
CA GLN A 46 -8.55 14.41 -0.07
C GLN A 46 -9.47 13.95 -1.20
N ILE A 47 -10.09 12.79 -1.04
CA ILE A 47 -11.14 12.31 -1.94
C ILE A 47 -12.45 12.30 -1.15
N THR A 48 -13.44 13.04 -1.62
CA THR A 48 -14.79 13.06 -1.07
C THR A 48 -15.73 12.41 -2.07
N LEU A 49 -16.40 11.33 -1.67
CA LEU A 49 -17.39 10.62 -2.48
C LEU A 49 -18.78 10.93 -1.96
N THR A 50 -19.67 11.30 -2.87
CA THR A 50 -21.10 11.51 -2.59
C THR A 50 -21.91 10.76 -3.63
N THR A 51 -23.08 10.25 -3.23
CA THR A 51 -24.00 9.55 -4.13
C THR A 51 -25.37 10.21 -4.06
N SER A 52 -26.05 10.33 -5.19
CA SER A 52 -27.44 10.80 -5.23
C SER A 52 -28.41 9.82 -4.57
N GLN A 53 -28.04 8.54 -4.51
CA GLN A 53 -28.87 7.46 -3.98
C GLN A 53 -28.04 6.50 -3.14
N SER A 54 -28.48 6.20 -1.92
CA SER A 54 -27.85 5.20 -1.04
C SER A 54 -28.26 3.76 -1.37
N SER A 55 -29.27 3.58 -2.23
CA SER A 55 -29.78 2.28 -2.65
C SER A 55 -30.22 2.34 -4.12
N ILE A 56 -29.84 1.33 -4.89
CA ILE A 56 -30.17 1.19 -6.30
C ILE A 56 -30.94 -0.13 -6.46
N PRO A 57 -32.18 -0.12 -6.98
CA PRO A 57 -32.87 -1.34 -7.34
C PRO A 57 -32.13 -2.06 -8.49
N ALA A 58 -32.05 -3.39 -8.43
CA ALA A 58 -31.44 -4.22 -9.48
C ALA A 58 -32.39 -4.42 -10.68
N ASP A 59 -32.96 -3.34 -11.17
CA ASP A 59 -33.90 -3.29 -12.30
C ASP A 59 -33.19 -3.17 -13.66
N GLY A 60 -31.87 -2.98 -13.66
CA GLY A 60 -31.08 -2.79 -14.87
C GLY A 60 -31.35 -1.49 -15.62
N ALA A 61 -32.05 -0.53 -15.00
CA ALA A 61 -32.40 0.76 -15.60
C ALA A 61 -32.12 1.94 -14.66
N THR A 62 -32.27 1.75 -13.35
CA THR A 62 -31.99 2.79 -12.36
C THR A 62 -30.49 2.99 -12.22
N THR A 63 -30.08 4.27 -12.28
CA THR A 63 -28.69 4.68 -12.16
C THR A 63 -28.54 5.64 -10.98
N ALA A 64 -27.49 5.46 -10.18
CA ALA A 64 -27.07 6.42 -9.17
C ALA A 64 -25.90 7.25 -9.71
N GLU A 65 -25.97 8.55 -9.45
CA GLU A 65 -24.88 9.48 -9.74
C GLU A 65 -23.94 9.48 -8.55
N ILE A 66 -22.68 9.14 -8.80
CA ILE A 66 -21.59 9.22 -7.84
C ILE A 66 -20.73 10.41 -8.23
N THR A 67 -20.68 11.39 -7.33
CA THR A 67 -19.83 12.57 -7.48
C THR A 67 -18.63 12.43 -6.56
N ALA A 68 -17.44 12.37 -7.15
CA ALA A 68 -16.17 12.42 -6.44
C ALA A 68 -15.56 13.81 -6.57
N THR A 69 -15.13 14.39 -5.46
CA THR A 69 -14.35 15.62 -5.43
C THR A 69 -12.96 15.29 -4.91
N ILE A 70 -11.94 15.58 -5.70
CA ILE A 70 -10.55 15.28 -5.40
C ILE A 70 -9.79 16.61 -5.21
N LEU A 71 -9.27 16.80 -4.01
CA LEU A 71 -8.44 17.93 -3.63
C LEU A 71 -7.01 17.45 -3.41
N GLY A 72 -6.04 18.22 -3.85
CA GLY A 72 -4.63 18.06 -3.57
C GLY A 72 -4.29 18.34 -2.10
N TYR A 73 -2.98 18.33 -1.82
CA TYR A 73 -2.44 18.49 -0.48
C TYR A 73 -2.56 19.91 0.08
N ASP A 74 -2.62 20.86 -0.81
CA ASP A 74 -2.83 22.29 -0.60
C ASP A 74 -4.30 22.62 -0.39
N GLY A 75 -5.19 21.63 -0.49
CA GLY A 75 -6.63 21.81 -0.50
C GLY A 75 -7.15 22.38 -1.82
N GLU A 76 -6.28 22.57 -2.81
CA GLU A 76 -6.69 22.99 -4.15
C GLU A 76 -7.20 21.80 -4.95
N PRO A 77 -8.08 22.01 -5.94
CA PRO A 77 -8.51 20.92 -6.80
C PRO A 77 -7.36 20.33 -7.62
N VAL A 78 -7.40 19.01 -7.84
CA VAL A 78 -6.40 18.39 -8.73
C VAL A 78 -6.51 18.93 -10.16
N PRO A 79 -5.39 19.04 -10.90
CA PRO A 79 -5.39 19.56 -12.26
C PRO A 79 -6.23 18.70 -13.20
N ILE A 80 -6.74 19.31 -14.27
CA ILE A 80 -7.48 18.64 -15.35
C ILE A 80 -6.60 17.53 -15.95
N GLY A 81 -7.22 16.38 -16.22
CA GLY A 81 -6.56 15.18 -16.75
C GLY A 81 -5.99 14.25 -15.67
N THR A 82 -6.20 14.54 -14.38
CA THR A 82 -5.84 13.63 -13.30
C THR A 82 -6.66 12.35 -13.40
N SER A 83 -5.98 11.21 -13.53
CA SER A 83 -6.63 9.92 -13.71
C SER A 83 -7.19 9.38 -12.40
N ILE A 84 -8.49 9.13 -12.38
CA ILE A 84 -9.23 8.62 -11.24
C ILE A 84 -9.83 7.27 -11.60
N HIS A 85 -9.53 6.27 -10.79
CA HIS A 85 -9.98 4.91 -10.91
C HIS A 85 -11.14 4.65 -9.96
N PHE A 86 -12.31 4.39 -10.52
CA PHE A 86 -13.47 3.92 -9.80
C PHE A 86 -13.59 2.41 -9.93
N THR A 87 -13.89 1.76 -8.82
CA THR A 87 -14.21 0.33 -8.75
C THR A 87 -15.41 0.14 -7.87
N THR A 88 -16.26 -0.83 -8.21
CA THR A 88 -17.40 -1.20 -7.39
C THR A 88 -17.36 -2.69 -7.08
N SER A 89 -17.77 -3.06 -5.87
CA SER A 89 -17.91 -4.48 -5.50
C SER A 89 -19.16 -5.13 -6.08
N ARG A 90 -20.19 -4.33 -6.42
CA ARG A 90 -21.46 -4.79 -6.98
C ARG A 90 -22.02 -3.78 -7.98
N GLY A 91 -22.77 -4.29 -8.96
CA GLY A 91 -23.23 -3.47 -10.07
C GLY A 91 -22.11 -3.19 -11.06
N GLN A 92 -22.41 -2.30 -11.99
CA GLN A 92 -21.51 -1.91 -13.08
C GLN A 92 -21.70 -0.43 -13.37
N PHE A 93 -20.64 0.24 -13.80
CA PHE A 93 -20.75 1.60 -14.30
C PHE A 93 -21.50 1.60 -15.65
N THR A 94 -21.89 2.77 -16.14
CA THR A 94 -22.54 2.93 -17.46
C THR A 94 -21.73 2.36 -18.63
N THR A 95 -20.45 2.08 -18.43
CA THR A 95 -19.59 1.35 -19.38
C THR A 95 -19.83 -0.17 -19.42
N GLY A 96 -20.71 -0.71 -18.56
CA GLY A 96 -20.96 -2.14 -18.41
C GLY A 96 -19.83 -2.90 -17.69
N LEU A 97 -18.91 -2.18 -17.04
CA LEU A 97 -17.80 -2.77 -16.30
C LEU A 97 -17.89 -2.39 -14.81
N PRO A 98 -17.40 -3.24 -13.90
CA PRO A 98 -17.33 -2.92 -12.46
C PRO A 98 -16.19 -1.94 -12.12
N ARG A 99 -15.50 -1.43 -13.15
CA ARG A 99 -14.39 -0.48 -13.03
C ARG A 99 -14.45 0.54 -14.15
N LEU A 100 -14.09 1.77 -13.81
CA LEU A 100 -14.12 2.90 -14.72
C LEU A 100 -12.95 3.83 -14.39
N THR A 101 -12.15 4.17 -15.38
CA THR A 101 -11.13 5.22 -15.25
C THR A 101 -11.62 6.47 -15.95
N VAL A 102 -11.58 7.58 -15.25
CA VAL A 102 -12.02 8.89 -15.75
C VAL A 102 -10.98 9.94 -15.36
N GLY A 103 -10.70 10.86 -16.26
CA GLY A 103 -9.90 12.03 -15.95
C GLY A 103 -10.76 13.12 -15.31
N THR A 104 -10.18 13.94 -14.44
CA THR A 104 -10.81 15.22 -14.10
C THR A 104 -10.99 16.06 -15.36
N THR A 105 -12.22 16.49 -15.62
CA THR A 105 -12.58 17.32 -16.77
C THR A 105 -12.56 18.81 -16.46
N ASP A 106 -12.60 19.16 -15.17
CA ASP A 106 -12.84 20.51 -14.69
C ASP A 106 -11.77 20.95 -13.69
N THR A 107 -11.56 22.27 -13.59
CA THR A 107 -10.63 22.89 -12.62
C THR A 107 -11.11 22.77 -11.17
N THR A 108 -12.30 22.21 -10.92
CA THR A 108 -12.85 21.98 -9.58
C THR A 108 -12.49 20.61 -9.02
N GLY A 109 -11.79 19.76 -9.78
CA GLY A 109 -11.41 18.42 -9.33
C GLY A 109 -12.61 17.51 -9.09
N THR A 110 -13.77 17.86 -9.64
CA THR A 110 -15.01 17.11 -9.50
C THR A 110 -15.17 16.15 -10.68
N VAL A 111 -15.58 14.92 -10.39
CA VAL A 111 -15.86 13.89 -11.40
C VAL A 111 -17.16 13.21 -11.08
N LYS A 112 -17.96 13.01 -12.12
CA LYS A 112 -19.28 12.36 -12.03
C LYS A 112 -19.24 11.05 -12.79
N VAL A 113 -19.64 9.98 -12.11
CA VAL A 113 -19.80 8.66 -12.71
C VAL A 113 -21.16 8.11 -12.35
N TYR A 114 -21.70 7.26 -13.23
CA TYR A 114 -23.02 6.67 -13.05
C TYR A 114 -22.87 5.18 -12.79
N LEU A 115 -23.41 4.73 -11.66
CA LEU A 115 -23.44 3.33 -11.25
C LEU A 115 -24.84 2.76 -11.48
N MET A 116 -24.91 1.56 -12.05
CA MET A 116 -26.15 0.84 -12.33
C MET A 116 -26.07 -0.58 -11.73
N ALA A 117 -27.20 -1.07 -11.23
CA ALA A 117 -27.33 -2.48 -10.85
C ALA A 117 -28.02 -3.25 -11.98
N PRO A 118 -27.32 -4.16 -12.71
CA PRO A 118 -27.93 -4.93 -13.79
C PRO A 118 -29.02 -5.88 -13.29
N LEU A 119 -29.90 -6.29 -14.20
CA LEU A 119 -30.95 -7.28 -13.92
C LEU A 119 -30.36 -8.54 -13.29
N ARG A 120 -31.09 -9.13 -12.33
CA ARG A 120 -30.67 -10.32 -11.56
C ARG A 120 -29.44 -10.11 -10.66
N THR A 121 -29.07 -8.87 -10.35
CA THR A 121 -28.08 -8.62 -9.30
C THR A 121 -28.69 -8.98 -7.94
N THR A 122 -28.02 -9.85 -7.19
CA THR A 122 -28.43 -10.19 -5.84
C THR A 122 -28.43 -8.92 -4.97
N PRO A 123 -29.49 -8.66 -4.18
CA PRO A 123 -29.48 -7.58 -3.20
C PRO A 123 -28.27 -7.67 -2.27
N GLY A 124 -27.70 -6.52 -1.92
CA GLY A 124 -26.59 -6.43 -0.97
C GLY A 124 -25.86 -5.10 -1.06
N ASN A 125 -24.86 -4.94 -0.20
CA ASN A 125 -24.12 -3.70 -0.09
C ASN A 125 -23.11 -3.56 -1.23
N ALA A 126 -23.20 -2.49 -2.00
CA ALA A 126 -22.24 -2.13 -3.04
C ALA A 126 -21.25 -1.13 -2.44
N ASN A 127 -19.97 -1.49 -2.44
CA ASN A 127 -18.90 -0.59 -1.99
C ASN A 127 -18.22 0.01 -3.21
N VAL A 128 -18.13 1.33 -3.26
CA VAL A 128 -17.54 2.05 -4.40
C VAL A 128 -16.25 2.69 -3.97
N THR A 129 -15.14 2.16 -4.49
CA THR A 129 -13.82 2.67 -4.20
C THR A 129 -13.35 3.58 -5.32
N CYS A 130 -12.96 4.80 -4.97
CA CYS A 130 -12.32 5.78 -5.81
C CYS A 130 -10.84 5.89 -5.45
N GLN A 131 -9.97 5.83 -6.43
CA GLN A 131 -8.54 5.97 -6.28
C GLN A 131 -8.00 7.03 -7.25
N SER A 132 -7.19 7.95 -6.74
CA SER A 132 -6.51 8.97 -7.53
C SER A 132 -5.06 9.04 -7.09
N ASN A 133 -4.13 8.74 -8.01
CA ASN A 133 -2.69 8.60 -7.71
C ASN A 133 -2.46 7.69 -6.48
N ASP A 134 -1.92 8.24 -5.38
CA ASP A 134 -1.62 7.52 -4.13
C ASP A 134 -2.77 7.53 -3.10
N VAL A 135 -3.89 8.20 -3.39
CA VAL A 135 -5.01 8.32 -2.45
C VAL A 135 -6.17 7.42 -2.87
N THR A 136 -6.65 6.60 -1.93
CA THR A 136 -7.79 5.70 -2.12
C THR A 136 -8.87 5.97 -1.08
N ARG A 137 -10.14 5.95 -1.49
CA ARG A 137 -11.33 6.05 -0.62
C ARG A 137 -12.45 5.12 -1.09
N SER A 138 -13.19 4.53 -0.15
CA SER A 138 -14.32 3.62 -0.38
C SER A 138 -15.52 3.99 0.46
#